data_AF-A0A7C6R296-F1
#
_entry.id   AF-A0A7C6R296-F1
#
_cell.length_a   1.000
_cell.length_b   1.000
_cell.length_c   1.000
_cell.angle_alpha   90.00
_cell.angle_beta   90.00
_cell.angle_gamma   90.00
#
_symmetry.space_group_name_H-M   'P 1'
#
loop_
_entity.id
_entity.type
_entity.pdbx_description
1 polymer ?
#
loop_
_entity_poly.entity_id
_entity_poly.type
_entity_poly.pdbx_seq_one_letter_code
_entity_poly.pdbx_strand_id
1 'polypeptide(L)'
;LAAAGYGLLGGLLGSVLMVFIGLTLSGSGLIYLWPVAILLMLINARFLCFAYAGGLLALTNLLFGFPELNIAQVLALVAVLHMVESMLILASGHLGAVPAYFKTPGGRVVGGFTLQRFWPIPIVALAVVGPAAVQQGVSMPDWWPLLKPEVSGNPADLVYTLIPVVAGLGYGDLAVSRRPGEKSRLSALFLGVYSLTLLLLAVLAQYHRPFALLAALFSPLGHEMVIYIGKRVEFQRSPLFVPPVRGVGVLDVVPDTPAWRAGIRSGDVVLSLNRWPVNSRAELEMLLPAAGMPVEVEFLHGPQQVFHRTVAFPGPAGRPFGLLAVPSGNEEEVMDLSTAGPLGRWWMELGRRFRGRNSP
;
A
#
# COMPACT_ATOMS: atom_id res chain seq x y z
N LEU A 1 1.14 17.77 3.26
CA LEU A 1 2.46 18.26 2.80
C LEU A 1 3.47 17.13 2.58
N ALA A 2 3.77 16.28 3.58
CA ALA A 2 4.73 15.18 3.41
C ALA A 2 4.41 14.24 2.24
N ALA A 3 3.15 13.81 2.07
CA ALA A 3 2.75 12.94 0.96
C ALA A 3 2.98 13.57 -0.42
N ALA A 4 2.73 14.87 -0.56
CA ALA A 4 3.01 15.60 -1.80
C ALA A 4 4.53 15.74 -2.06
N GLY A 5 5.33 15.95 -1.01
CA GLY A 5 6.80 15.98 -1.11
C GLY A 5 7.37 14.64 -1.60
N TYR A 6 6.93 13.52 -1.01
CA TYR A 6 7.29 12.19 -1.51
C TYR A 6 6.76 11.95 -2.93
N GLY A 7 5.54 12.39 -3.23
CA GLY A 7 4.95 12.29 -4.57
C GLY A 7 5.76 13.03 -5.65
N LEU A 8 6.31 14.21 -5.35
CA LEU A 8 7.23 14.93 -6.23
C LEU A 8 8.52 14.13 -6.51
N LEU A 9 9.11 13.55 -5.47
CA LEU A 9 10.30 12.70 -5.61
C LEU A 9 9.99 11.44 -6.43
N GLY A 10 8.86 10.78 -6.15
CA GLY A 10 8.38 9.64 -6.93
C GLY A 10 8.11 10.02 -8.39
N GLY A 11 7.62 11.23 -8.63
CA GLY A 11 7.34 11.76 -9.96
C GLY A 11 8.61 12.00 -10.75
N LEU A 12 9.62 12.62 -10.13
CA LEU A 12 10.94 12.77 -10.72
C LEU A 12 11.57 11.41 -11.06
N LEU A 13 11.56 10.46 -10.12
CA LEU A 13 12.10 9.11 -10.32
C LEU A 13 11.35 8.37 -11.44
N GLY A 14 10.02 8.41 -11.43
CA GLY A 14 9.18 7.83 -12.47
C GLY A 14 9.47 8.44 -13.85
N SER A 15 9.62 9.76 -13.91
CA SER A 15 9.95 10.47 -15.15
C SER A 15 11.31 10.03 -15.70
N VAL A 16 12.33 9.95 -14.85
CA VAL A 16 13.66 9.48 -15.24
C VAL A 16 13.60 8.04 -15.75
N LEU A 17 12.89 7.15 -15.06
CA LEU A 17 12.72 5.75 -15.49
C LEU A 17 11.97 5.66 -16.83
N MET A 18 10.89 6.40 -17.00
CA MET A 18 10.12 6.43 -18.25
C MET A 18 10.96 6.96 -19.40
N VAL A 19 11.70 8.05 -19.20
CA VAL A 19 12.58 8.62 -20.22
C VAL A 19 13.70 7.66 -20.55
N PHE A 20 14.37 7.09 -19.55
CA PHE A 20 15.48 6.15 -19.73
C PHE A 20 15.08 4.93 -20.56
N ILE A 21 13.91 4.36 -20.28
CA ILE A 21 13.40 3.17 -20.99
C ILE A 21 12.80 3.55 -22.35
N GLY A 22 12.47 4.82 -22.57
CA GLY A 22 11.83 5.29 -23.79
C GLY A 22 10.34 5.00 -23.84
N LEU A 23 9.68 5.09 -22.68
CA LEU A 23 8.25 4.82 -22.57
C LEU A 23 7.44 5.98 -23.15
N THR A 24 6.71 5.73 -24.24
CA THR A 24 5.91 6.74 -24.95
C THR A 24 4.42 6.58 -24.68
N LEU A 25 3.73 7.68 -24.36
CA LEU A 25 2.28 7.65 -24.17
C LEU A 25 1.51 7.69 -25.50
N SER A 26 2.05 8.34 -26.53
CA SER A 26 1.45 8.38 -27.87
C SER A 26 1.49 6.99 -28.53
N GLY A 27 0.39 6.60 -29.20
CA GLY A 27 0.33 5.35 -29.99
C GLY A 27 0.34 4.05 -29.19
N SER A 28 0.33 4.11 -27.85
CA SER A 28 0.41 2.93 -26.97
C SER A 28 -0.96 2.28 -26.68
N GLY A 29 -2.06 2.95 -27.02
CA GLY A 29 -3.42 2.53 -26.68
C GLY A 29 -3.78 2.67 -25.19
N LEU A 30 -3.03 3.48 -24.42
CA LEU A 30 -3.32 3.75 -23.00
C LEU A 30 -4.70 4.35 -22.73
N ILE A 31 -5.38 4.90 -23.74
CA ILE A 31 -6.76 5.37 -23.63
C ILE A 31 -7.72 4.26 -23.17
N TYR A 32 -7.44 2.99 -23.49
CA TYR A 32 -8.25 1.84 -23.07
C TYR A 32 -8.02 1.44 -21.61
N LEU A 33 -6.87 1.79 -21.04
CA LEU A 33 -6.47 1.40 -19.69
C LEU A 33 -7.45 1.94 -18.63
N TRP A 34 -7.81 3.20 -18.75
CA TRP A 34 -8.68 3.89 -17.79
C TRP A 34 -10.10 3.34 -17.74
N PRO A 35 -10.84 3.23 -18.87
CA PRO A 35 -12.17 2.63 -18.86
C PRO A 35 -12.17 1.20 -18.32
N VAL A 36 -11.20 0.36 -18.71
CA VAL A 36 -11.12 -1.02 -18.24
C VAL A 36 -10.85 -1.09 -16.74
N ALA A 37 -9.92 -0.29 -16.22
CA ALA A 37 -9.64 -0.23 -14.78
C ALA A 37 -10.86 0.20 -13.98
N ILE A 38 -11.61 1.20 -14.46
CA ILE A 38 -12.85 1.67 -13.81
C ILE A 38 -13.92 0.58 -13.84
N LEU A 39 -14.12 -0.10 -14.97
CA LEU A 39 -15.08 -1.19 -15.08
C LEU A 39 -14.76 -2.34 -14.12
N LEU A 40 -13.48 -2.72 -14.01
CA LEU A 40 -13.03 -3.74 -13.09
C LEU A 40 -13.22 -3.32 -11.62
N MET A 41 -12.98 -2.04 -11.30
CA MET A 41 -13.20 -1.48 -9.96
C MET A 41 -14.66 -1.64 -9.48
N LEU A 42 -15.65 -1.59 -10.38
CA LEU A 42 -17.06 -1.74 -10.02
C LEU A 42 -17.35 -3.13 -9.41
N ILE A 43 -16.59 -4.15 -9.80
CA ILE A 43 -16.64 -5.50 -9.25
C ILE A 43 -16.00 -5.51 -7.86
N ASN A 44 -14.75 -5.05 -7.78
CA ASN A 44 -14.02 -4.92 -6.53
C ASN A 44 -13.03 -3.77 -6.64
N ALA A 45 -12.96 -2.90 -5.63
CA ALA A 45 -12.10 -1.71 -5.66
C ALA A 45 -10.63 -2.06 -5.91
N ARG A 46 -10.18 -3.26 -5.51
CA ARG A 46 -8.82 -3.75 -5.74
C ARG A 46 -8.44 -3.86 -7.22
N PHE A 47 -9.42 -4.07 -8.10
CA PHE A 47 -9.16 -4.25 -9.53
C PHE A 47 -9.01 -2.93 -10.29
N LEU A 48 -9.05 -1.79 -9.59
CA LEU A 48 -8.64 -0.50 -10.16
C LEU A 48 -7.16 -0.47 -10.55
N CYS A 49 -6.32 -1.30 -9.90
CA CYS A 49 -4.90 -1.38 -10.18
C CYS A 49 -4.64 -1.73 -11.66
N PHE A 50 -3.74 -0.96 -12.30
CA PHE A 50 -3.43 -1.12 -13.72
C PHE A 50 -2.75 -2.45 -14.07
N ALA A 51 -2.25 -3.21 -13.09
CA ALA A 51 -1.80 -4.58 -13.32
C ALA A 51 -2.90 -5.48 -13.86
N TYR A 52 -4.15 -5.30 -13.41
CA TYR A 52 -5.30 -6.06 -13.89
C TYR A 52 -5.75 -5.59 -15.27
N ALA A 53 -5.98 -4.28 -15.43
CA ALA A 53 -6.43 -3.71 -16.69
C ALA A 53 -5.40 -3.90 -17.81
N GLY A 54 -4.12 -3.61 -17.56
CA GLY A 54 -3.04 -3.77 -18.53
C GLY A 54 -2.83 -5.22 -18.95
N GLY A 55 -2.88 -6.16 -18.01
CA GLY A 55 -2.81 -7.59 -18.33
C GLY A 55 -4.00 -8.08 -19.15
N LEU A 56 -5.22 -7.69 -18.77
CA LEU A 56 -6.43 -8.05 -19.50
C LEU A 56 -6.39 -7.51 -20.94
N LEU A 57 -6.04 -6.23 -21.10
CA LEU A 57 -5.90 -5.58 -22.40
C LEU A 57 -4.83 -6.23 -23.27
N ALA A 58 -3.67 -6.56 -22.69
CA ALA A 58 -2.62 -7.27 -23.40
C ALA A 58 -3.06 -8.67 -23.84
N LEU A 59 -3.77 -9.41 -22.99
CA LEU A 59 -4.32 -10.73 -23.34
C LEU A 59 -5.37 -10.63 -24.46
N THR A 60 -6.29 -9.67 -24.38
CA THR A 60 -7.30 -9.51 -25.43
C THR A 60 -6.67 -9.13 -26.77
N ASN A 61 -5.68 -8.25 -26.77
CA ASN A 61 -4.92 -7.93 -27.99
C ASN A 61 -4.21 -9.17 -28.56
N LEU A 62 -3.54 -9.96 -27.71
CA LEU A 62 -2.82 -11.16 -28.16
C LEU A 62 -3.74 -12.25 -28.75
N LEU A 63 -4.95 -12.39 -28.22
CA LEU A 63 -5.92 -13.42 -28.60
C LEU A 63 -6.81 -12.99 -29.77
N PHE A 64 -7.25 -11.73 -29.78
CA PHE A 64 -8.28 -11.23 -30.71
C PHE A 64 -7.78 -10.11 -31.63
N GLY A 65 -6.57 -9.57 -31.41
CA GLY A 65 -6.05 -8.41 -32.14
C GLY A 65 -6.69 -7.09 -31.72
N PHE A 66 -7.53 -7.07 -30.69
CA PHE A 66 -8.25 -5.87 -30.23
C PHE A 66 -8.16 -5.69 -28.70
N PRO A 67 -8.05 -4.44 -28.20
CA PRO A 67 -7.83 -3.22 -28.96
C PRO A 67 -6.39 -3.11 -29.47
N GLU A 68 -6.13 -2.23 -30.42
CA GLU A 68 -4.78 -1.94 -30.91
C GLU A 68 -3.95 -1.33 -29.78
N LEU A 69 -2.90 -2.05 -29.37
CA LEU A 69 -2.13 -1.79 -28.16
C LEU A 69 -0.67 -2.18 -28.36
N ASN A 70 0.22 -1.29 -27.93
CA ASN A 70 1.60 -1.69 -27.73
C ASN A 70 1.73 -2.39 -26.37
N ILE A 71 1.72 -3.72 -26.39
CA ILE A 71 1.76 -4.55 -25.17
C ILE A 71 2.99 -4.21 -24.31
N ALA A 72 4.15 -4.03 -24.93
CA ALA A 72 5.40 -3.75 -24.22
C ALA A 72 5.33 -2.40 -23.49
N GLN A 73 4.87 -1.33 -24.16
CA GLN A 73 4.71 0.00 -23.56
C GLN A 73 3.68 0.01 -22.42
N VAL A 74 2.53 -0.64 -22.59
CA VAL A 74 1.48 -0.72 -21.56
C VAL A 74 1.98 -1.46 -20.33
N LEU A 75 2.56 -2.64 -20.49
CA LEU A 75 3.04 -3.44 -19.36
C LEU A 75 4.29 -2.84 -18.70
N ALA A 76 5.15 -2.16 -19.47
CA ALA A 76 6.25 -1.37 -18.92
C ALA A 76 5.76 -0.18 -18.10
N LEU A 77 4.68 0.49 -18.51
CA LEU A 77 4.06 1.57 -17.71
C LEU A 77 3.58 1.02 -16.37
N VAL A 78 2.84 -0.10 -16.40
CA VAL A 78 2.41 -0.80 -15.19
C VAL A 78 3.61 -1.10 -14.29
N ALA A 79 4.69 -1.65 -14.85
CA ALA A 79 5.89 -1.99 -14.11
C ALA A 79 6.58 -0.76 -13.49
N VAL A 80 6.74 0.33 -14.25
CA VAL A 80 7.38 1.56 -13.75
C VAL A 80 6.55 2.21 -12.64
N LEU A 81 5.22 2.26 -12.79
CA LEU A 81 4.35 2.83 -11.76
C LEU A 81 4.44 2.04 -10.45
N HIS A 82 4.42 0.71 -10.49
CA HIS A 82 4.59 -0.10 -9.28
C HIS A 82 6.02 -0.08 -8.73
N MET A 83 7.03 0.14 -9.58
CA MET A 83 8.41 0.36 -9.11
C MET A 83 8.50 1.66 -8.30
N VAL A 84 7.92 2.74 -8.81
CA VAL A 84 7.84 4.02 -8.09
C VAL A 84 7.02 3.85 -6.81
N GLU A 85 5.90 3.13 -6.85
CA GLU A 85 5.11 2.81 -5.66
C GLU A 85 5.96 2.08 -4.61
N SER A 86 6.71 1.04 -5.00
CA SER A 86 7.62 0.29 -4.13
C SER A 86 8.62 1.22 -3.43
N MET A 87 9.25 2.15 -4.17
CA MET A 87 10.19 3.13 -3.59
C MET A 87 9.49 4.08 -2.60
N LEU A 88 8.27 4.52 -2.91
CA LEU A 88 7.48 5.40 -2.03
C LEU A 88 7.00 4.68 -0.77
N ILE A 89 6.61 3.41 -0.88
CA ILE A 89 6.28 2.54 0.25
C ILE A 89 7.53 2.38 1.13
N LEU A 90 8.70 2.14 0.55
CA LEU A 90 9.94 2.01 1.31
C LEU A 90 10.26 3.28 2.10
N ALA A 91 10.12 4.45 1.46
CA ALA A 91 10.44 5.73 2.07
C ALA A 91 9.40 6.19 3.11
N SER A 92 8.10 5.99 2.83
CA SER A 92 7.03 6.67 3.55
C SER A 92 5.79 5.82 3.85
N GLY A 93 5.76 4.55 3.44
CA GLY A 93 4.60 3.66 3.59
C GLY A 93 4.17 3.39 5.04
N HIS A 94 5.14 3.41 5.97
CA HIS A 94 4.91 3.17 7.40
C HIS A 94 4.46 4.40 8.18
N LEU A 95 4.60 5.61 7.61
CA LEU A 95 4.23 6.83 8.29
C LEU A 95 2.72 6.83 8.54
N GLY A 96 2.28 7.46 9.63
CA GLY A 96 0.85 7.63 9.99
C GLY A 96 0.04 6.33 9.94
N ALA A 97 0.67 5.22 10.32
CA ALA A 97 -0.02 3.97 10.58
C ALA A 97 -1.10 4.19 11.65
N VAL A 98 -2.30 3.68 11.42
CA VAL A 98 -3.43 3.88 12.33
C VAL A 98 -3.68 2.59 13.11
N PRO A 99 -3.66 2.61 14.46
CA PRO A 99 -3.91 1.42 15.25
C PRO A 99 -5.37 0.98 15.10
N ALA A 100 -5.58 -0.33 14.99
CA ALA A 100 -6.91 -0.93 14.87
C ALA A 100 -6.94 -2.36 15.44
N TYR A 101 -8.14 -2.85 15.74
CA TYR A 101 -8.36 -4.24 16.13
C TYR A 101 -8.83 -5.07 14.94
N PHE A 102 -8.26 -6.27 14.82
CA PHE A 102 -8.50 -7.19 13.71
C PHE A 102 -8.92 -8.55 14.22
N LYS A 103 -9.79 -9.22 13.47
CA LYS A 103 -10.08 -10.64 13.68
C LYS A 103 -9.17 -11.49 12.82
N THR A 104 -8.35 -12.32 13.47
CA THR A 104 -7.51 -13.30 12.78
C THR A 104 -8.37 -14.40 12.13
N PRO A 105 -7.84 -15.15 11.14
CA PRO A 105 -8.55 -16.29 10.55
C PRO A 105 -9.00 -17.34 11.58
N GLY A 106 -8.29 -17.46 12.71
CA GLY A 106 -8.66 -18.32 13.84
C GLY A 106 -9.72 -17.73 14.77
N GLY A 107 -10.34 -16.61 14.43
CA GLY A 107 -11.42 -15.97 15.19
C GLY A 107 -10.98 -15.11 16.37
N ARG A 108 -9.67 -15.09 16.72
CA ARG A 108 -9.14 -14.27 17.82
C ARG A 108 -9.03 -12.80 17.41
N VAL A 109 -9.45 -11.90 18.29
CA VAL A 109 -9.25 -10.44 18.15
C VAL A 109 -7.84 -10.08 18.60
N VAL A 110 -7.12 -9.32 17.76
CA VAL A 110 -5.73 -8.90 18.01
C VAL A 110 -5.55 -7.44 17.61
N GLY A 111 -4.59 -6.78 18.24
CA GLY A 111 -4.18 -5.44 17.85
C GLY A 111 -3.31 -5.45 16.60
N GLY A 112 -3.30 -4.35 15.88
CA GLY A 112 -2.39 -4.12 14.76
C GLY A 112 -2.51 -2.70 14.24
N PHE A 113 -2.01 -2.49 13.03
CA PHE A 113 -2.05 -1.20 12.35
C PHE A 113 -2.52 -1.35 10.91
N THR A 114 -3.34 -0.40 10.45
CA THR A 114 -3.54 -0.19 9.01
C THR A 114 -2.50 0.77 8.46
N LEU A 115 -2.00 0.45 7.28
CA LEU A 115 -1.09 1.30 6.52
C LEU A 115 -1.85 1.80 5.30
N GLN A 116 -2.09 3.11 5.21
CA GLN A 116 -2.81 3.71 4.10
C GLN A 116 -2.09 4.97 3.63
N ARG A 117 -1.72 5.00 2.35
CA ARG A 117 -1.03 6.13 1.73
C ARG A 117 -1.57 6.39 0.34
N PHE A 118 -1.60 7.67 0.00
CA PHE A 118 -1.91 8.15 -1.34
C PHE A 118 -0.91 9.24 -1.70
N TRP A 119 -0.22 9.05 -2.82
CA TRP A 119 0.77 9.99 -3.34
C TRP A 119 0.28 10.54 -4.68
N PRO A 120 0.03 11.86 -4.79
CA PRO A 120 -0.11 12.51 -6.09
C PRO A 120 1.26 12.66 -6.72
N ILE A 121 1.42 12.17 -7.94
CA ILE A 121 2.70 12.04 -8.62
C ILE A 121 2.65 12.80 -9.95
N PRO A 122 3.27 13.99 -10.02
CA PRO A 122 3.49 14.66 -11.29
C PRO A 122 4.65 13.96 -12.02
N ILE A 123 4.33 13.27 -13.11
CA ILE A 123 5.27 12.55 -13.97
C ILE A 123 5.42 13.32 -15.27
N VAL A 124 6.62 13.33 -15.81
CA VAL A 124 6.91 13.77 -17.18
C VAL A 124 7.09 12.51 -18.03
N ALA A 125 6.28 12.40 -19.07
CA ALA A 125 6.29 11.25 -19.97
C ALA A 125 6.70 11.66 -21.38
N LEU A 126 7.19 10.70 -22.17
CA LEU A 126 7.55 10.94 -23.57
C LEU A 126 6.32 10.85 -24.46
N ALA A 127 6.25 11.75 -25.44
CA ALA A 127 5.31 11.71 -26.54
C ALA A 127 6.06 11.85 -27.86
N VAL A 128 5.62 11.12 -28.89
CA VAL A 128 6.18 11.23 -30.24
C VAL A 128 5.43 12.31 -31.00
N VAL A 129 6.17 13.26 -31.58
CA VAL A 129 5.61 14.37 -32.37
C VAL A 129 5.64 14.06 -33.87
N GLY A 130 6.51 13.14 -34.30
CA GLY A 130 6.66 12.70 -35.69
C GLY A 130 8.06 13.01 -36.27
N PRO A 131 8.30 12.68 -37.55
CA PRO A 131 9.53 13.03 -38.23
C PRO A 131 9.54 14.52 -38.55
N ALA A 132 10.41 15.29 -37.90
CA ALA A 132 10.58 16.71 -38.16
C ALA A 132 12.06 17.09 -38.04
N ALA A 133 12.51 18.00 -38.91
CA ALA A 133 13.83 18.60 -38.77
C ALA A 133 13.83 19.54 -37.57
N VAL A 134 14.40 19.07 -36.45
CA VAL A 134 14.52 19.89 -35.23
C VAL A 134 15.79 20.72 -35.33
N GLN A 135 15.64 22.04 -35.36
CA GLN A 135 16.80 22.96 -35.34
C GLN A 135 17.48 23.03 -33.95
N GLN A 136 16.75 22.69 -32.88
CA GLN A 136 17.25 22.67 -31.49
C GLN A 136 16.73 21.44 -30.74
N GLY A 137 17.53 20.37 -30.75
CA GLY A 137 17.20 19.10 -30.10
C GLY A 137 18.45 18.45 -29.51
N VAL A 138 18.25 17.54 -28.56
CA VAL A 138 19.33 16.71 -28.02
C VAL A 138 19.33 15.40 -28.80
N SER A 139 20.44 15.11 -29.48
CA SER A 139 20.65 13.80 -30.12
C SER A 139 20.76 12.73 -29.05
N MET A 140 19.90 11.72 -29.13
CA MET A 140 19.91 10.59 -28.20
C MET A 140 20.84 9.48 -28.72
N PRO A 141 21.43 8.65 -27.85
CA PRO A 141 22.30 7.56 -28.27
C PRO A 141 21.55 6.49 -29.09
N ASP A 142 22.27 5.78 -29.96
CA ASP A 142 21.68 4.77 -30.86
C ASP A 142 20.99 3.59 -30.15
N TRP A 143 21.35 3.31 -28.90
CA TRP A 143 20.70 2.27 -28.09
C TRP A 143 19.33 2.68 -27.55
N TRP A 144 19.01 3.98 -27.59
CA TRP A 144 17.79 4.56 -27.05
C TRP A 144 16.80 4.88 -28.18
N PRO A 145 15.48 4.63 -28.00
CA PRO A 145 14.83 4.09 -26.80
C PRO A 145 14.89 2.56 -26.69
N LEU A 146 14.89 2.03 -25.45
CA LEU A 146 14.81 0.57 -25.22
C LEU A 146 13.47 0.00 -25.70
N LEU A 147 12.38 0.70 -25.38
CA LEU A 147 11.04 0.41 -25.88
C LEU A 147 10.75 1.28 -27.11
N LYS A 148 10.58 0.62 -28.25
CA LYS A 148 10.32 1.29 -29.52
C LYS A 148 8.87 1.75 -29.57
N PRO A 149 8.60 3.02 -29.99
CA PRO A 149 7.25 3.48 -30.20
C PRO A 149 6.64 2.81 -31.44
N GLU A 150 5.32 2.61 -31.42
CA GLU A 150 4.56 2.05 -32.53
C GLU A 150 4.10 3.18 -33.48
N VAL A 151 5.07 3.93 -34.01
CA VAL A 151 4.83 5.06 -34.92
C VAL A 151 5.51 4.77 -36.25
N SER A 152 4.79 5.00 -37.34
CA SER A 152 5.26 4.83 -38.71
C SER A 152 6.44 5.76 -39.01
N GLY A 153 7.59 5.21 -39.39
CA GLY A 153 8.81 5.96 -39.73
C GLY A 153 10.09 5.25 -39.28
N ASN A 154 11.25 5.78 -39.65
CA ASN A 154 12.51 5.33 -39.07
C ASN A 154 12.63 5.89 -37.65
N PRO A 155 12.80 5.05 -36.60
CA PRO A 155 12.94 5.51 -35.23
C PRO A 155 14.04 6.55 -35.02
N ALA A 156 15.09 6.52 -35.86
CA ALA A 156 16.18 7.49 -35.83
C ALA A 156 15.76 8.92 -36.21
N ASP A 157 14.64 9.07 -36.93
CA ASP A 157 14.13 10.36 -37.40
C ASP A 157 12.99 10.89 -36.52
N LEU A 158 12.60 10.15 -35.48
CA LEU A 158 11.48 10.52 -34.61
C LEU A 158 11.89 11.59 -33.61
N VAL A 159 11.04 12.61 -33.50
CA VAL A 159 11.17 13.66 -32.49
C VAL A 159 10.30 13.32 -31.29
N TYR A 160 10.93 13.33 -30.12
CA TYR A 160 10.26 13.13 -28.84
C TYR A 160 10.09 14.46 -28.11
N THR A 161 8.96 14.61 -27.44
CA THR A 161 8.68 15.73 -26.54
C THR A 161 8.30 15.20 -25.16
N LEU A 162 8.41 16.07 -24.16
CA LEU A 162 8.06 15.79 -22.78
C LEU A 162 6.68 16.40 -22.48
N ILE A 163 5.76 15.56 -22.01
CA ILE A 163 4.43 16.00 -21.60
C ILE A 163 4.23 15.77 -20.09
N PRO A 164 3.68 16.76 -19.36
CA PRO A 164 3.35 16.58 -17.97
C PRO A 164 2.07 15.74 -17.83
N VAL A 165 2.09 14.78 -16.91
CA VAL A 165 0.97 13.91 -16.58
C VAL A 165 0.90 13.76 -15.06
N VAL A 166 -0.31 13.82 -14.51
CA VAL A 166 -0.51 13.59 -13.06
C VAL A 166 -1.09 12.20 -12.87
N ALA A 167 -0.43 11.40 -12.05
CA ALA A 167 -0.90 10.08 -11.62
C ALA A 167 -1.14 10.08 -10.10
N GLY A 168 -1.97 9.16 -9.62
CA GLY A 168 -2.14 8.89 -8.19
C GLY A 168 -1.73 7.45 -7.91
N LEU A 169 -0.81 7.25 -6.96
CA LEU A 169 -0.47 5.91 -6.47
C LEU A 169 -0.98 5.74 -5.04
N GLY A 170 -1.60 4.60 -4.78
CA GLY A 170 -2.23 4.29 -3.50
C GLY A 170 -1.70 2.99 -2.92
N TYR A 171 -1.25 3.03 -1.67
CA TYR A 171 -0.79 1.88 -0.92
C TYR A 171 -1.73 1.57 0.24
N GLY A 172 -2.11 0.30 0.38
CA GLY A 172 -2.96 -0.20 1.45
C GLY A 172 -2.47 -1.56 1.94
N ASP A 173 -2.18 -1.68 3.24
CA ASP A 173 -1.74 -2.93 3.86
C ASP A 173 -2.10 -2.98 5.36
N LEU A 174 -1.85 -4.13 5.98
CA LEU A 174 -2.07 -4.36 7.41
C LEU A 174 -0.82 -4.94 8.07
N ALA A 175 -0.55 -4.49 9.29
CA ALA A 175 0.55 -4.96 10.13
C ALA A 175 -0.02 -5.50 11.45
N VAL A 176 0.01 -6.83 11.61
CA VAL A 176 -0.54 -7.57 12.77
C VAL A 176 0.56 -8.33 13.50
N SER A 177 1.50 -8.94 12.77
CA SER A 177 2.62 -9.69 13.34
C SER A 177 3.95 -8.94 13.26
N ARG A 178 3.95 -7.73 12.71
CA ARG A 178 5.13 -6.87 12.53
C ARG A 178 4.85 -5.43 12.90
N ARG A 179 5.91 -4.66 13.11
CA ARG A 179 5.80 -3.20 13.20
C ARG A 179 5.52 -2.58 11.82
N PRO A 180 4.81 -1.44 11.74
CA PRO A 180 4.54 -0.73 10.48
C PRO A 180 5.77 -0.57 9.56
N GLY A 181 6.92 -0.20 10.12
CA GLY A 181 8.17 -0.02 9.36
C GLY A 181 8.69 -1.30 8.71
N GLU A 182 8.68 -2.41 9.45
CA GLU A 182 9.11 -3.72 8.96
C GLU A 182 8.16 -4.24 7.88
N LYS A 183 6.86 -4.09 8.11
CA LYS A 183 5.82 -4.46 7.15
C LYS A 183 5.97 -3.67 5.85
N SER A 184 6.12 -2.35 5.94
CA SER A 184 6.31 -1.46 4.79
C SER A 184 7.53 -1.85 3.95
N ARG A 185 8.67 -2.18 4.58
CA ARG A 185 9.88 -2.63 3.86
C ARG A 185 9.65 -3.95 3.11
N LEU A 186 8.94 -4.89 3.74
CA LEU A 186 8.63 -6.17 3.11
C LEU A 186 7.69 -6.00 1.91
N SER A 187 6.64 -5.19 2.06
CA SER A 187 5.68 -4.91 0.98
C SER A 187 6.35 -4.17 -0.18
N ALA A 188 7.23 -3.20 0.11
CA ALA A 188 8.07 -2.55 -0.89
C ALA A 188 8.95 -3.56 -1.64
N LEU A 189 9.62 -4.47 -0.93
CA LEU A 189 10.48 -5.49 -1.55
C LEU A 189 9.70 -6.39 -2.50
N PHE A 190 8.57 -6.95 -2.07
CA PHE A 190 7.77 -7.83 -2.93
C PHE A 190 7.24 -7.09 -4.16
N LEU A 191 6.75 -5.86 -3.99
CA LEU A 191 6.28 -5.06 -5.12
C LEU A 191 7.42 -4.66 -6.07
N GLY A 192 8.61 -4.37 -5.54
CA GLY A 192 9.79 -4.04 -6.33
C GLY A 192 10.29 -5.21 -7.17
N VAL A 193 10.34 -6.42 -6.60
CA VAL A 193 10.68 -7.66 -7.33
C VAL A 193 9.66 -7.95 -8.42
N TYR A 194 8.37 -7.81 -8.13
CA TYR A 194 7.31 -7.94 -9.13
C TYR A 194 7.50 -6.94 -10.28
N SER A 195 7.73 -5.67 -9.94
CA SER A 195 7.89 -4.58 -10.90
C SER A 195 9.11 -4.78 -11.80
N LEU A 196 10.24 -5.20 -11.23
CA LEU A 196 11.45 -5.50 -12.00
C LEU A 196 11.23 -6.67 -12.96
N THR A 197 10.57 -7.73 -12.48
CA THR A 197 10.27 -8.91 -13.29
C THR A 197 9.32 -8.58 -14.43
N LEU A 198 8.25 -7.83 -14.15
CA LEU A 198 7.30 -7.39 -15.18
C LEU A 198 7.97 -6.48 -16.21
N LEU A 199 8.85 -5.56 -15.77
CA LEU A 199 9.57 -4.68 -16.67
C LEU A 199 10.50 -5.45 -17.61
N LEU A 200 11.24 -6.43 -17.09
CA LEU A 200 12.09 -7.30 -17.90
C LEU A 200 11.25 -8.07 -18.94
N LEU A 201 10.14 -8.66 -18.52
CA LEU A 201 9.23 -9.36 -19.44
C LEU A 201 8.64 -8.42 -20.50
N ALA A 202 8.29 -7.19 -20.13
CA ALA A 202 7.77 -6.19 -21.05
C ALA A 202 8.81 -5.76 -22.10
N VAL A 203 10.08 -5.58 -21.71
CA VAL A 203 11.18 -5.29 -22.66
C VAL A 203 11.42 -6.49 -23.60
N LEU A 204 11.42 -7.72 -23.06
CA LEU A 204 11.59 -8.94 -23.88
C LEU A 204 10.40 -9.20 -24.82
N ALA A 205 9.20 -8.75 -24.46
CA ALA A 205 7.99 -8.86 -25.27
C ALA A 205 8.10 -8.14 -26.63
N GLN A 206 8.96 -7.12 -26.73
CA GLN A 206 9.23 -6.43 -27.98
C GLN A 206 9.92 -7.33 -29.01
N TYR A 207 10.75 -8.27 -28.55
CA TYR A 207 11.55 -9.12 -29.42
C TYR A 207 10.89 -10.46 -29.69
N HIS A 208 10.13 -11.00 -28.72
CA HIS A 208 9.48 -12.29 -28.88
C HIS A 208 8.07 -12.34 -28.29
N ARG A 209 7.11 -12.79 -29.13
CA ARG A 209 5.69 -12.96 -28.76
C ARG A 209 5.44 -13.83 -27.51
N PRO A 210 6.19 -14.91 -27.23
CA PRO A 210 6.00 -15.68 -25.99
C PRO A 210 6.18 -14.83 -24.73
N PHE A 211 7.14 -13.89 -24.71
CA PHE A 211 7.32 -12.99 -23.57
C PHE A 211 6.17 -12.00 -23.43
N ALA A 212 5.52 -11.59 -24.53
CA ALA A 212 4.31 -10.78 -24.46
C ALA A 212 3.17 -11.53 -23.74
N LEU A 213 2.96 -12.81 -24.05
CA LEU A 213 1.98 -13.65 -23.36
C LEU A 213 2.33 -13.85 -21.89
N LEU A 214 3.61 -14.13 -21.59
CA LEU A 214 4.08 -14.28 -20.22
C LEU A 214 3.90 -13.00 -19.41
N ALA A 215 4.27 -11.83 -19.97
CA ALA A 215 4.09 -10.53 -19.33
C ALA A 215 2.60 -10.23 -19.08
N ALA A 216 1.74 -10.51 -20.07
CA ALA A 216 0.30 -10.26 -19.99
C ALA A 216 -0.39 -11.10 -18.90
N LEU A 217 0.01 -12.37 -18.74
CA LEU A 217 -0.45 -13.23 -17.64
C LEU A 217 0.19 -12.85 -16.30
N PHE A 218 1.49 -12.57 -16.30
CA PHE A 218 2.24 -12.24 -15.09
C PHE A 218 1.78 -10.92 -14.47
N SER A 219 1.34 -9.94 -15.26
CA SER A 219 0.85 -8.66 -14.76
C SER A 219 -0.22 -8.83 -13.66
N PRO A 220 -1.41 -9.43 -13.92
CA PRO A 220 -2.42 -9.63 -12.89
C PRO A 220 -2.07 -10.76 -11.90
N LEU A 221 -1.51 -11.88 -12.39
CA LEU A 221 -1.25 -13.05 -11.53
C LEU A 221 -0.10 -12.80 -10.56
N GLY A 222 0.97 -12.17 -11.03
CA GLY A 222 2.10 -11.76 -10.20
C GLY A 222 1.69 -10.72 -9.15
N HIS A 223 0.81 -9.79 -9.51
CA HIS A 223 0.28 -8.81 -8.56
C HIS A 223 -0.58 -9.47 -7.47
N GLU A 224 -1.46 -10.42 -7.83
CA GLU A 224 -2.22 -11.19 -6.85
C GLU A 224 -1.30 -12.07 -5.99
N MET A 225 -0.23 -12.62 -6.58
CA MET A 225 0.79 -13.40 -5.85
C MET A 225 1.51 -12.54 -4.80
N VAL A 226 1.86 -11.29 -5.10
CA VAL A 226 2.45 -10.35 -4.13
C VAL A 226 1.51 -10.15 -2.93
N ILE A 227 0.22 -9.91 -3.19
CA ILE A 227 -0.80 -9.73 -2.15
C ILE A 227 -0.98 -11.02 -1.34
N TYR A 228 -1.07 -12.17 -2.02
CA TYR A 228 -1.27 -13.47 -1.40
C TYR A 228 -0.11 -13.84 -0.48
N ILE A 229 1.13 -13.76 -0.99
CA ILE A 229 2.35 -14.06 -0.23
C ILE A 229 2.47 -13.08 0.93
N GLY A 230 2.23 -11.78 0.70
CA GLY A 230 2.26 -10.75 1.73
C GLY A 230 1.30 -11.04 2.90
N LYS A 231 0.06 -11.45 2.60
CA LYS A 231 -0.94 -11.84 3.61
C LYS A 231 -0.54 -13.14 4.32
N ARG A 232 -0.11 -14.16 3.57
CA ARG A 232 0.36 -15.44 4.15
C ARG A 232 1.49 -15.22 5.15
N VAL A 233 2.53 -14.48 4.76
CA VAL A 233 3.70 -14.20 5.60
C VAL A 233 3.35 -13.34 6.82
N GLU A 234 2.28 -12.54 6.74
CA GLU A 234 1.79 -11.74 7.87
C GLU A 234 0.99 -12.58 8.87
N PHE A 235 0.07 -13.43 8.39
CA PHE A 235 -0.81 -14.22 9.27
C PHE A 235 -0.23 -15.55 9.72
N GLN A 236 0.87 -16.03 9.13
CA GLN A 236 1.58 -17.23 9.60
C GLN A 236 2.39 -17.01 10.88
N ARG A 237 2.77 -15.76 11.17
CA ARG A 237 3.49 -15.41 12.40
C ARG A 237 2.51 -15.10 13.52
N SER A 238 2.96 -15.30 14.76
CA SER A 238 2.20 -14.87 15.94
C SER A 238 1.94 -13.37 15.89
N PRO A 239 0.70 -12.90 16.13
CA PRO A 239 0.39 -11.48 16.23
C PRO A 239 1.23 -10.81 17.33
N LEU A 240 1.68 -9.58 17.07
CA LEU A 240 2.57 -8.85 17.96
C LEU A 240 1.82 -8.25 19.16
N PHE A 241 0.59 -7.80 18.92
CA PHE A 241 -0.23 -7.10 19.91
C PHE A 241 -1.33 -8.04 20.40
N VAL A 242 -0.97 -8.90 21.35
CA VAL A 242 -1.87 -9.83 22.06
C VAL A 242 -1.79 -9.59 23.56
N PRO A 243 -2.84 -9.89 24.34
CA PRO A 243 -2.82 -9.73 25.79
C PRO A 243 -1.58 -10.39 26.42
N PRO A 244 -0.79 -9.65 27.21
CA PRO A 244 0.32 -10.23 27.94
C PRO A 244 -0.18 -11.08 29.10
N VAL A 245 0.69 -11.93 29.67
CA VAL A 245 0.36 -12.77 30.83
C VAL A 245 0.09 -11.94 32.09
N ARG A 246 0.78 -10.79 32.22
CA ARG A 246 0.64 -9.84 33.32
C ARG A 246 0.68 -8.43 32.75
N GLY A 247 -0.06 -7.51 33.34
CA GLY A 247 -0.08 -6.12 32.89
C GLY A 247 -1.09 -5.85 31.78
N VAL A 248 -1.10 -4.61 31.29
CA VAL A 248 -1.88 -4.16 30.14
C VAL A 248 -0.94 -3.83 28.99
N GLY A 249 -1.02 -4.60 27.91
CA GLY A 249 -0.23 -4.35 26.70
C GLY A 249 -0.65 -3.06 26.01
N VAL A 250 0.32 -2.33 25.46
CA VAL A 250 0.11 -1.05 24.78
C VAL A 250 0.15 -1.26 23.28
N LEU A 251 -0.99 -1.03 22.61
CA LEU A 251 -1.07 -1.03 21.15
C LEU A 251 -0.46 0.24 20.59
N ASP A 252 -0.90 1.41 21.06
CA ASP A 252 -0.36 2.70 20.61
C ASP A 252 -0.48 3.78 21.69
N VAL A 253 0.29 4.86 21.54
CA VAL A 253 0.31 5.99 22.46
C VAL A 253 0.18 7.29 21.68
N VAL A 254 -0.82 8.09 22.03
CA VAL A 254 -1.07 9.38 21.38
C VAL A 254 0.07 10.34 21.70
N PRO A 255 0.72 10.97 20.71
CA PRO A 255 1.79 11.95 20.94
C PRO A 255 1.38 13.09 21.88
N ASP A 256 2.34 13.62 22.65
CA ASP A 256 2.14 14.74 23.57
C ASP A 256 1.09 14.52 24.68
N THR A 257 0.76 13.28 24.99
CA THR A 257 -0.08 12.90 26.14
C THR A 257 0.75 12.50 27.37
N PRO A 258 0.15 12.40 28.57
CA PRO A 258 0.86 11.95 29.77
C PRO A 258 1.58 10.60 29.60
N ALA A 259 0.95 9.60 28.97
CA ALA A 259 1.59 8.32 28.65
C ALA A 259 2.82 8.50 27.74
N TRP A 260 2.71 9.34 26.71
CA TRP A 260 3.83 9.62 25.81
C TRP A 260 4.99 10.32 26.53
N ARG A 261 4.69 11.27 27.42
CA ARG A 261 5.69 11.99 28.23
C ARG A 261 6.33 11.12 29.30
N ALA A 262 5.62 10.11 29.82
CA ALA A 262 6.20 9.05 30.66
C ALA A 262 7.25 8.23 29.88
N GLY A 263 7.27 8.30 28.55
CA GLY A 263 8.14 7.48 27.71
C GLY A 263 7.51 6.15 27.30
N ILE A 264 6.22 5.93 27.61
CA ILE A 264 5.49 4.74 27.17
C ILE A 264 5.36 4.77 25.65
N ARG A 265 5.60 3.64 24.99
CA ARG A 265 5.53 3.47 23.53
C ARG A 265 4.74 2.21 23.17
N SER A 266 4.37 2.11 21.88
CA SER A 266 3.75 0.91 21.31
C SER A 266 4.61 -0.32 21.58
N GLY A 267 3.97 -1.38 22.09
CA GLY A 267 4.62 -2.63 22.49
C GLY A 267 5.03 -2.72 23.95
N ASP A 268 4.89 -1.64 24.73
CA ASP A 268 5.14 -1.67 26.18
C ASP A 268 4.03 -2.40 26.92
N VAL A 269 4.28 -2.76 28.19
CA VAL A 269 3.29 -3.36 29.07
C VAL A 269 3.21 -2.56 30.37
N VAL A 270 2.06 -1.96 30.66
CA VAL A 270 1.81 -1.26 31.92
C VAL A 270 1.58 -2.29 33.02
N LEU A 271 2.32 -2.21 34.12
CA LEU A 271 2.27 -3.15 35.24
C LEU A 271 1.46 -2.61 36.42
N SER A 272 1.66 -1.33 36.76
CA SER A 272 1.00 -0.71 37.90
C SER A 272 0.81 0.81 37.73
N LEU A 273 -0.23 1.35 38.37
CA LEU A 273 -0.46 2.78 38.55
C LEU A 273 -0.46 3.08 40.05
N ASN A 274 0.40 3.98 40.52
CA ASN A 274 0.59 4.30 41.95
C ASN A 274 0.78 3.06 42.83
N ARG A 275 1.54 2.08 42.34
CA ARG A 275 1.78 0.78 42.98
C ARG A 275 0.54 -0.12 43.06
N TRP A 276 -0.60 0.27 42.48
CA TRP A 276 -1.74 -0.62 42.28
C TRP A 276 -1.54 -1.42 40.98
N PRO A 277 -1.48 -2.76 41.05
CA PRO A 277 -1.29 -3.59 39.87
C PRO A 277 -2.47 -3.44 38.91
N VAL A 278 -2.18 -3.45 37.60
CA VAL A 278 -3.19 -3.35 36.55
C VAL A 278 -3.02 -4.52 35.60
N ASN A 279 -4.03 -5.38 35.45
CA ASN A 279 -3.96 -6.58 34.60
C ASN A 279 -5.03 -6.62 33.52
N SER A 280 -5.91 -5.62 33.46
CA SER A 280 -6.93 -5.52 32.43
C SER A 280 -7.15 -4.08 32.00
N ARG A 281 -7.64 -3.90 30.77
CA ARG A 281 -8.05 -2.59 30.27
C ARG A 281 -9.10 -1.93 31.17
N ALA A 282 -10.06 -2.72 31.67
CA ALA A 282 -11.10 -2.23 32.57
C ALA A 282 -10.51 -1.72 33.90
N GLU A 283 -9.54 -2.43 34.48
CA GLU A 283 -8.80 -1.96 35.65
C GLU A 283 -8.03 -0.67 35.35
N LEU A 284 -7.39 -0.58 34.18
CA LEU A 284 -6.66 0.62 33.80
C LEU A 284 -7.59 1.84 33.73
N GLU A 285 -8.73 1.70 33.05
CA GLU A 285 -9.74 2.74 32.92
C GLU A 285 -10.37 3.12 34.27
N MET A 286 -10.52 2.16 35.19
CA MET A 286 -11.03 2.39 36.55
C MET A 286 -10.01 3.10 37.45
N LEU A 287 -8.72 2.74 37.36
CA LEU A 287 -7.68 3.25 38.25
C LEU A 287 -7.15 4.62 37.83
N LEU A 288 -7.17 4.96 36.53
CA LEU A 288 -6.68 6.25 36.03
C LEU A 288 -7.37 7.47 36.69
N PRO A 289 -8.71 7.53 36.83
CA PRO A 289 -9.36 8.62 37.57
C PRO A 289 -9.03 8.63 39.07
N ALA A 290 -8.86 7.45 39.68
CA ALA A 290 -8.62 7.28 41.11
C ALA A 290 -7.17 7.54 41.53
N ALA A 291 -6.21 7.47 40.59
CA ALA A 291 -4.78 7.63 40.84
C ALA A 291 -4.39 9.05 41.31
N GLY A 292 -5.26 10.07 41.18
CA GLY A 292 -4.92 11.42 41.62
C GLY A 292 -3.70 12.01 40.87
N MET A 293 -3.12 13.10 41.39
CA MET A 293 -1.98 13.77 40.76
C MET A 293 -0.79 13.87 41.73
N PRO A 294 0.45 13.55 41.31
CA PRO A 294 0.84 12.94 40.03
C PRO A 294 0.57 11.43 40.00
N VAL A 295 0.60 10.84 38.79
CA VAL A 295 0.47 9.39 38.60
C VAL A 295 1.87 8.80 38.42
N GLU A 296 2.22 7.85 39.28
CA GLU A 296 3.36 6.96 39.11
C GLU A 296 2.95 5.77 38.23
N VAL A 297 3.70 5.53 37.16
CA VAL A 297 3.45 4.43 36.23
C VAL A 297 4.67 3.53 36.19
N GLU A 298 4.43 2.25 36.40
CA GLU A 298 5.40 1.18 36.19
C GLU A 298 5.08 0.48 34.87
N PHE A 299 6.05 0.40 33.95
CA PHE A 299 5.87 -0.30 32.68
C PHE A 299 7.12 -1.04 32.24
N LEU A 300 6.92 -2.13 31.49
CA LEU A 300 7.96 -2.88 30.82
C LEU A 300 8.16 -2.32 29.41
N HIS A 301 9.41 -2.01 29.07
CA HIS A 301 9.84 -1.65 27.73
C HIS A 301 10.81 -2.72 27.21
N GLY A 302 10.47 -3.35 26.08
CA GLY A 302 11.28 -4.41 25.49
C GLY A 302 11.43 -5.66 26.40
N PRO A 303 12.50 -6.46 26.23
CA PRO A 303 12.53 -7.83 26.73
C PRO A 303 12.65 -8.00 28.25
N GLN A 304 12.77 -6.94 29.07
CA GLN A 304 12.71 -7.01 30.55
C GLN A 304 13.02 -5.68 31.29
N GLN A 305 13.09 -4.53 30.63
CA GLN A 305 13.44 -3.29 31.33
C GLN A 305 12.20 -2.68 31.97
N VAL A 306 12.16 -2.68 33.30
CA VAL A 306 11.10 -2.02 34.08
C VAL A 306 11.46 -0.54 34.26
N PHE A 307 10.52 0.33 33.93
CA PHE A 307 10.63 1.76 34.11
C PHE A 307 9.59 2.24 35.12
N HIS A 308 10.05 3.08 36.05
CA HIS A 308 9.20 3.83 36.96
C HIS A 308 9.23 5.29 36.56
N ARG A 309 8.05 5.86 36.28
CA ARG A 309 7.91 7.22 35.77
C ARG A 309 6.74 7.91 36.44
N THR A 310 6.99 9.12 36.94
CA THR A 310 5.96 9.97 37.50
C THR A 310 5.55 11.00 36.45
N VAL A 311 4.26 11.08 36.15
CA VAL A 311 3.71 12.03 35.18
C VAL A 311 2.57 12.83 35.78
N ALA A 312 2.50 14.10 35.39
CA ALA A 312 1.36 14.94 35.70
C ALA A 312 0.14 14.44 34.90
N PHE A 313 -0.93 14.11 35.60
CA PHE A 313 -2.22 13.71 35.05
C PHE A 313 -3.33 14.34 35.89
N PRO A 314 -4.41 14.89 35.31
CA PRO A 314 -4.70 14.98 33.88
C PRO A 314 -3.68 15.84 33.13
N GLY A 315 -3.48 15.54 31.85
CA GLY A 315 -2.54 16.30 31.03
C GLY A 315 -2.97 17.76 30.88
N PRO A 316 -2.10 18.66 30.37
CA PRO A 316 -2.48 20.04 30.08
C PRO A 316 -3.79 20.10 29.27
N ALA A 317 -4.70 20.98 29.67
CA ALA A 317 -6.04 21.13 29.09
C ALA A 317 -6.99 19.91 29.24
N GLY A 318 -6.80 19.07 30.27
CA GLY A 318 -7.70 17.95 30.54
C GLY A 318 -7.55 16.79 29.57
N ARG A 319 -6.40 16.69 28.88
CA ARG A 319 -6.13 15.60 27.92
C ARG A 319 -6.18 14.23 28.63
N PRO A 320 -6.73 13.20 27.96
CA PRO A 320 -6.74 11.84 28.48
C PRO A 320 -5.31 11.31 28.65
N PHE A 321 -5.15 10.21 29.38
CA PHE A 321 -3.84 9.60 29.63
C PHE A 321 -3.11 9.26 28.32
N GLY A 322 -3.87 8.92 27.27
CA GLY A 322 -3.38 8.85 25.89
C GLY A 322 -2.82 7.48 25.47
N LEU A 323 -3.25 6.42 26.15
CA LEU A 323 -2.83 5.05 25.91
C LEU A 323 -3.97 4.27 25.24
N LEU A 324 -3.66 3.57 24.16
CA LEU A 324 -4.54 2.58 23.54
C LEU A 324 -4.05 1.18 23.90
N ALA A 325 -4.88 0.43 24.62
CA ALA A 325 -4.53 -0.92 25.06
C ALA A 325 -4.68 -1.94 23.91
N VAL A 326 -3.99 -3.07 24.06
CA VAL A 326 -4.22 -4.27 23.26
C VAL A 326 -5.62 -4.83 23.57
N PRO A 327 -6.34 -5.44 22.59
CA PRO A 327 -7.68 -5.95 22.81
C PRO A 327 -7.71 -7.11 23.81
N SER A 328 -8.73 -7.13 24.66
CA SER A 328 -9.01 -8.17 25.67
C SER A 328 -9.75 -9.39 25.09
N GLY A 329 -10.27 -9.30 23.85
CA GLY A 329 -10.92 -10.39 23.13
C GLY A 329 -12.45 -10.33 23.09
N ASN A 330 -13.06 -9.33 23.74
CA ASN A 330 -14.51 -9.10 23.80
C ASN A 330 -14.95 -7.85 23.00
N GLU A 331 -14.07 -7.29 22.17
CA GLU A 331 -14.36 -6.09 21.39
C GLU A 331 -15.39 -6.37 20.27
N GLU A 332 -16.47 -5.60 20.28
CA GLU A 332 -17.50 -5.64 19.24
C GLU A 332 -17.09 -4.82 17.99
N GLU A 333 -16.34 -3.74 18.19
CA GLU A 333 -15.80 -2.90 17.12
C GLU A 333 -14.49 -3.48 16.58
N VAL A 334 -14.62 -4.39 15.62
CA VAL A 334 -13.50 -4.93 14.85
C VAL A 334 -13.50 -4.32 13.46
N MET A 335 -12.33 -3.93 12.97
CA MET A 335 -12.21 -3.42 11.60
C MET A 335 -12.53 -4.52 10.58
N ASP A 336 -13.57 -4.29 9.76
CA ASP A 336 -13.86 -5.09 8.58
C ASP A 336 -12.97 -4.64 7.41
N LEU A 337 -12.32 -5.60 6.75
CA LEU A 337 -11.38 -5.38 5.65
C LEU A 337 -12.06 -5.51 4.27
N SER A 338 -13.39 -5.40 4.20
CA SER A 338 -14.15 -5.56 2.96
C SER A 338 -13.77 -4.52 1.90
N THR A 339 -13.33 -4.99 0.73
CA THR A 339 -13.01 -4.15 -0.45
C THR A 339 -14.07 -4.24 -1.55
N ALA A 340 -15.25 -4.78 -1.24
CA ALA A 340 -16.29 -5.05 -2.23
C ALA A 340 -16.73 -3.76 -2.95
N GLY A 341 -16.73 -3.81 -4.29
CA GLY A 341 -17.18 -2.69 -5.12
C GLY A 341 -18.69 -2.48 -5.02
N PRO A 342 -19.23 -1.39 -5.60
CA PRO A 342 -20.67 -1.13 -5.62
C PRO A 342 -21.49 -2.31 -6.15
N LEU A 343 -21.08 -2.92 -7.27
CA LEU A 343 -21.76 -4.09 -7.84
C LEU A 343 -21.56 -5.34 -6.99
N GLY A 344 -20.35 -5.54 -6.45
CA GLY A 344 -20.06 -6.66 -5.55
C GLY A 344 -20.91 -6.64 -4.28
N ARG A 345 -21.10 -5.45 -3.68
CA ARG A 345 -21.98 -5.26 -2.52
C ARG A 345 -23.44 -5.50 -2.87
N TRP A 346 -23.90 -4.97 -4.00
CA TRP A 346 -25.26 -5.20 -4.49
C TRP A 346 -25.54 -6.71 -4.71
N TRP A 347 -24.60 -7.44 -5.30
CA TRP A 347 -24.74 -8.89 -5.53
C TRP A 347 -24.77 -9.70 -4.23
N MET A 348 -23.91 -9.36 -3.26
CA MET A 348 -23.92 -10.00 -1.93
C MET A 348 -25.24 -9.77 -1.20
N GLU A 349 -25.79 -8.55 -1.30
CA GLU A 349 -27.07 -8.18 -0.72
C GLU A 349 -28.24 -8.94 -1.37
N LEU A 350 -28.21 -9.08 -2.71
CA LEU A 350 -29.18 -9.89 -3.45
C LEU A 350 -29.12 -11.36 -2.99
N GLY A 351 -27.92 -11.93 -2.90
CA GLY A 351 -27.71 -13.32 -2.45
C GLY A 351 -28.18 -13.57 -1.02
N ARG A 352 -28.03 -12.60 -0.11
CA ARG A 352 -28.59 -12.64 1.25
C ARG A 352 -30.12 -12.65 1.24
N ARG A 353 -30.76 -11.85 0.38
CA ARG A 353 -32.23 -11.83 0.23
C ARG A 353 -32.80 -13.14 -0.31
N PHE A 354 -32.06 -13.83 -1.18
CA PHE A 354 -32.47 -15.14 -1.67
C PHE A 354 -32.23 -16.27 -0.66
N ARG A 355 -31.14 -16.22 0.12
CA ARG A 355 -30.88 -17.21 1.19
C ARG A 355 -31.78 -17.03 2.41
N GLY A 356 -32.18 -15.79 2.73
CA GLY A 356 -33.13 -15.49 3.81
C GLY A 356 -34.58 -15.92 3.53
N ARG A 357 -34.90 -16.37 2.31
CA ARG A 357 -36.22 -16.91 1.94
C ARG A 357 -36.34 -18.44 2.08
N ASN A 358 -35.23 -19.15 2.37
CA ASN A 358 -35.17 -20.62 2.44
C ASN A 358 -34.82 -21.15 3.84
N SER A 359 -35.06 -20.37 4.89
CA SER A 359 -35.04 -20.88 6.27
C SER A 359 -36.47 -21.15 6.71
N PRO A 360 -36.90 -22.43 6.83
CA PRO A 360 -38.19 -22.78 7.41
C PRO A 360 -38.27 -22.41 8.90
#